data_AF-A0AAV0DMV6-F1
#
_entry.id   AF-A0AAV0DMV6-F1
#
_cell.length_a   1.000
_cell.length_b   1.000
_cell.length_c   1.000
_cell.angle_alpha   90.00
_cell.angle_beta   90.00
_cell.angle_gamma   90.00
#
_symmetry.space_group_name_H-M   'P 1'
#
loop_
_entity.id
_entity.type
_entity.pdbx_description
1 polymer ?
#
loop_
_entity_poly.entity_id
_entity_poly.type
_entity_poly.pdbx_seq_one_letter_code
_entity_poly.pdbx_strand_id
1 'polypeptide(L)'
;MCVIQDRPSRRLIGTGERRNGLYYLREEPMAHILAVKESNNVVVELWHQGLGHPASQVVENLAPVRGLKNIGNFPCDICFRAKQTREPFPISLNKPKDIFEMVHCDLWD
;
A
#
# COMPACT_ATOMS: atom_id res chain seq x y z
N MET A 1 -9.89 2.07 -30.21
CA MET A 1 -9.61 0.75 -29.59
C MET A 1 -8.24 0.85 -28.93
N CYS A 2 -8.14 0.57 -27.65
CA CYS A 2 -6.86 0.51 -26.92
C CYS A 2 -6.37 -0.94 -26.90
N VAL A 3 -5.06 -1.16 -27.01
CA VAL A 3 -4.48 -2.50 -27.00
C VAL A 3 -3.48 -2.56 -25.85
N ILE A 4 -3.66 -3.53 -24.96
CA ILE A 4 -2.76 -3.78 -23.84
C ILE A 4 -1.90 -4.97 -24.25
N GLN A 5 -0.60 -4.76 -24.38
CA GLN A 5 0.36 -5.79 -24.80
C GLN A 5 1.52 -5.86 -23.83
N ASP A 6 2.01 -7.07 -23.62
CA ASP A 6 3.28 -7.28 -22.95
C ASP A 6 4.41 -6.74 -23.85
N ARG A 7 5.28 -5.87 -23.30
CA ARG A 7 6.32 -5.19 -24.08
C ARG A 7 7.37 -6.12 -24.69
N PRO A 8 7.97 -7.07 -23.93
CA PRO A 8 8.99 -7.95 -24.50
C PRO A 8 8.42 -9.01 -25.45
N SER A 9 7.29 -9.65 -25.14
CA SER A 9 6.75 -10.73 -25.98
C SER A 9 5.82 -10.25 -27.10
N ARG A 10 5.39 -8.98 -27.07
CA ARG A 10 4.31 -8.43 -27.91
C ARG A 10 2.98 -9.19 -27.78
N ARG A 11 2.84 -10.04 -26.77
CA ARG A 11 1.64 -10.83 -26.53
C ARG A 11 0.48 -9.89 -26.16
N LEU A 12 -0.66 -10.06 -26.83
CA LEU A 12 -1.89 -9.38 -26.48
C LEU A 12 -2.36 -9.82 -25.10
N ILE A 13 -2.48 -8.87 -24.18
CA ILE A 13 -3.03 -9.07 -22.83
C ILE A 13 -4.54 -8.79 -22.86
N GLY A 14 -4.97 -7.79 -23.62
CA GLY A 14 -6.39 -7.48 -23.80
C GLY A 14 -6.64 -6.25 -24.68
N THR A 15 -7.90 -5.99 -25.01
CA THR A 15 -8.30 -4.82 -25.79
C THR A 15 -9.33 -3.98 -25.06
N GLY A 16 -9.17 -2.66 -25.06
CA GLY A 16 -10.08 -1.70 -24.45
C GLY A 16 -10.94 -0.98 -25.48
N GLU A 17 -12.24 -0.94 -25.25
CA GLU A 17 -13.19 -0.14 -26.02
C GLU A 17 -13.52 1.16 -25.30
N ARG A 18 -13.42 2.30 -25.99
CA ARG A 18 -13.73 3.60 -25.38
C ARG A 18 -15.24 3.86 -25.48
N ARG A 19 -15.91 4.04 -24.35
CA ARG A 19 -17.32 4.48 -24.23
C ARG A 19 -17.40 5.64 -23.25
N ASN A 20 -17.98 6.76 -23.65
CA ASN A 20 -18.19 7.94 -22.80
C ASN A 20 -16.92 8.42 -22.07
N GLY A 21 -15.76 8.38 -22.74
CA GLY A 21 -14.47 8.78 -22.15
C GLY A 21 -13.80 7.73 -21.26
N LEU A 22 -14.46 6.62 -20.95
CA LEU A 22 -13.91 5.50 -20.20
C LEU A 22 -13.53 4.34 -21.14
N TYR A 23 -12.46 3.62 -20.82
CA TYR A 23 -12.06 2.41 -21.55
C TYR A 23 -12.55 1.17 -20.81
N TYR A 24 -13.35 0.35 -21.50
CA TYR A 24 -13.87 -0.92 -21.03
C TYR A 24 -13.04 -2.04 -21.62
N LEU A 25 -12.44 -2.88 -20.77
CA LEU A 25 -11.71 -4.05 -21.24
C LEU A 25 -12.71 -5.05 -21.84
N ARG A 26 -12.51 -5.44 -23.10
CA ARG A 26 -13.24 -6.56 -23.70
C ARG A 26 -12.76 -7.85 -23.05
N GLU A 27 -13.69 -8.57 -22.44
CA GLU A 27 -13.44 -9.91 -21.93
C GLU A 27 -13.30 -10.87 -23.13
N GLU A 28 -12.06 -11.26 -23.44
CA GLU A 28 -11.81 -12.50 -24.19
C GLU A 28 -11.82 -13.67 -23.20
N PRO A 29 -12.18 -14.91 -23.62
CA PRO A 29 -12.39 -16.04 -22.72
C PRO A 29 -11.21 -16.20 -21.77
N MET A 30 -11.53 -16.12 -20.48
CA MET A 30 -10.63 -15.98 -19.35
C MET A 30 -9.27 -16.63 -19.58
N ALA A 31 -8.19 -15.83 -19.51
CA ALA A 31 -6.91 -16.37 -19.08
C ALA A 31 -7.19 -17.13 -17.78
N HIS A 32 -6.89 -18.43 -17.75
CA HIS A 32 -7.05 -19.25 -16.56
C HIS A 32 -6.40 -18.50 -15.40
N ILE A 33 -7.22 -17.87 -14.55
CA ILE A 33 -6.77 -17.37 -13.27
C ILE A 33 -6.45 -18.65 -12.53
N LEU A 34 -5.16 -19.00 -12.49
CA LEU A 34 -4.65 -20.01 -11.59
C LEU A 34 -4.95 -19.48 -10.19
N ALA A 35 -6.12 -19.82 -9.68
CA ALA A 35 -6.47 -19.60 -8.30
C ALA A 35 -5.58 -20.55 -7.50
N VAL A 36 -4.40 -20.07 -7.14
CA VAL A 36 -3.54 -20.76 -6.19
C VAL A 36 -4.34 -20.83 -4.90
N LYS A 37 -4.74 -22.05 -4.52
CA LYS A 37 -5.28 -22.33 -3.18
C LYS A 37 -4.12 -22.27 -2.19
N GLU A 38 -3.65 -21.05 -1.95
CA GLU A 38 -2.67 -20.78 -0.91
C GLU A 38 -3.37 -20.62 0.44
N SER A 39 -2.60 -20.78 1.51
CA SER A 39 -3.13 -20.52 2.85
C SER A 39 -3.54 -19.06 2.97
N ASN A 40 -4.59 -18.78 3.76
CA ASN A 40 -5.11 -17.42 3.93
C ASN A 40 -4.01 -16.41 4.34
N ASN A 41 -3.02 -16.85 5.13
CA ASN A 41 -1.92 -15.99 5.58
C ASN A 41 -1.04 -15.50 4.43
N VAL A 42 -0.70 -16.38 3.49
CA VAL A 42 0.15 -16.02 2.33
C VAL A 42 -0.58 -15.02 1.44
N VAL A 43 -1.89 -15.23 1.23
CA VAL A 43 -2.70 -14.31 0.44
C VAL A 43 -2.79 -12.94 1.13
N VAL A 44 -3.00 -12.90 2.44
CA VAL A 44 -3.03 -11.65 3.22
C VAL A 44 -1.72 -10.89 3.14
N GLU A 45 -0.58 -11.58 3.28
CA GLU A 45 0.74 -10.97 3.17
C GLU A 45 0.96 -10.36 1.77
N LEU A 46 0.59 -11.09 0.72
CA LEU A 46 0.65 -10.63 -0.67
C LEU A 46 -0.17 -9.36 -0.90
N TRP A 47 -1.41 -9.32 -0.42
CA TRP A 47 -2.26 -8.13 -0.56
C TRP A 47 -1.76 -6.97 0.28
N HIS A 48 -1.28 -7.23 1.50
CA HIS A 48 -0.71 -6.20 2.34
C HIS A 48 0.54 -5.57 1.69
N GLN A 49 1.49 -6.38 1.23
CA GLN A 49 2.70 -5.89 0.57
C GLN A 49 2.35 -5.23 -0.78
N GLY A 50 1.51 -5.88 -1.60
CA GLY A 50 1.13 -5.42 -2.93
C GLY A 50 0.33 -4.12 -2.95
N LEU A 51 -0.41 -3.80 -1.87
CA LEU A 51 -1.17 -2.55 -1.73
C LEU A 51 -0.43 -1.46 -0.96
N GLY A 52 0.84 -1.66 -0.61
CA GLY A 52 1.65 -0.64 0.06
C GLY A 52 1.45 -0.58 1.57
N HIS A 53 1.39 -1.75 2.23
CA HIS A 53 1.32 -1.89 3.68
C HIS A 53 0.10 -1.24 4.36
N PRO A 54 -1.14 -1.39 3.83
CA PRO A 54 -2.32 -0.87 4.50
C PRO A 54 -2.55 -1.56 5.84
N ALA A 55 -3.27 -0.88 6.75
CA ALA A 55 -3.64 -1.47 8.03
C ALA A 55 -4.43 -2.77 7.85
N SER A 56 -4.31 -3.72 8.78
CA SER A 56 -4.96 -5.03 8.71
C SER A 56 -6.48 -4.91 8.49
N GLN A 57 -7.12 -3.93 9.14
CA GLN A 57 -8.56 -3.62 8.97
C GLN A 57 -8.93 -3.23 7.53
N VAL A 58 -8.03 -2.59 6.80
CA VAL A 58 -8.26 -2.24 5.39
C VAL A 58 -8.16 -3.49 4.52
N VAL A 59 -7.22 -4.40 4.83
CA VAL A 59 -7.10 -5.71 4.16
C VAL A 59 -8.33 -6.58 4.47
N GLU A 60 -8.88 -6.49 5.68
CA GLU A 60 -10.14 -7.15 6.08
C GLU A 60 -11.33 -6.74 5.20
N ASN A 61 -11.43 -5.46 4.85
CA ASN A 61 -12.49 -4.98 3.98
C ASN A 61 -12.38 -5.53 2.53
N LEU A 62 -11.23 -6.10 2.16
CA LEU A 62 -11.03 -6.78 0.86
C LEU A 62 -11.41 -8.26 0.92
N ALA A 63 -11.66 -8.82 2.11
CA ALA A 63 -12.07 -10.22 2.29
C ALA A 63 -13.32 -10.63 1.50
N PRO A 64 -14.40 -9.81 1.40
CA PRO A 64 -15.60 -10.18 0.64
C PRO A 64 -15.31 -10.45 -0.84
N VAL A 65 -14.26 -9.86 -1.39
CA VAL A 65 -13.87 -10.01 -2.81
C VAL A 65 -13.12 -11.32 -3.07
N ARG A 66 -12.53 -11.93 -2.03
CA ARG A 66 -11.54 -13.03 -2.20
C ARG A 66 -11.65 -14.19 -1.21
N GLY A 67 -12.63 -14.21 -0.31
CA GLY A 67 -12.83 -15.32 0.64
C GLY A 67 -11.77 -15.41 1.73
N LEU A 68 -11.07 -14.30 2.02
CA LEU A 68 -10.07 -14.24 3.08
C LEU A 68 -10.76 -14.33 4.44
N LYS A 69 -10.46 -15.37 5.21
CA LYS A 69 -10.99 -15.54 6.58
C LYS A 69 -9.84 -15.43 7.57
N ASN A 70 -10.10 -14.82 8.73
CA ASN A 70 -9.13 -14.67 9.82
C ASN A 70 -7.86 -13.91 9.42
N ILE A 71 -8.03 -12.70 8.88
CA ILE A 71 -6.95 -11.73 8.64
C ILE A 71 -6.54 -11.15 10.00
N GLY A 72 -6.14 -12.01 10.94
CA GLY A 72 -5.59 -11.56 12.20
C GLY A 72 -4.32 -10.75 11.97
N ASN A 73 -3.85 -10.07 13.02
CA ASN A 73 -2.53 -9.44 13.02
C ASN A 73 -1.48 -10.44 12.53
N PHE A 74 -0.98 -10.26 11.32
CA PHE A 74 0.20 -10.97 10.84
C PHE A 74 1.41 -10.04 11.03
N PRO A 75 2.58 -10.59 11.41
CA PRO A 75 3.77 -9.78 11.63
C PRO A 75 4.31 -9.26 10.29
N CYS A 76 4.61 -7.97 10.24
CA CYS A 76 5.28 -7.34 9.11
C CYS A 76 6.36 -6.40 9.63
N ASP A 77 7.63 -6.73 9.37
CA ASP A 77 8.78 -5.98 9.87
C ASP A 77 8.80 -4.53 9.37
N ILE A 78 8.36 -4.31 8.12
CA ILE A 78 8.26 -2.98 7.52
C ILE A 78 7.25 -2.13 8.29
N CYS A 79 6.06 -2.68 8.55
CA CYS A 79 5.05 -2.00 9.36
C CYS A 79 5.52 -1.76 10.78
N PHE A 80 6.21 -2.72 11.39
CA PHE A 80 6.73 -2.58 12.75
C PHE A 80 7.69 -1.40 12.86
N ARG A 81 8.67 -1.33 11.94
CA ARG A 81 9.63 -0.22 11.88
C ARG A 81 8.96 1.11 11.53
N ALA A 82 8.02 1.11 10.60
CA ALA A 82 7.32 2.33 10.18
C ALA A 82 6.40 2.88 11.28
N LYS A 83 5.80 2.01 12.11
CA LYS A 83 4.94 2.39 13.24
C LYS A 83 5.72 2.64 14.52
N GLN A 84 7.04 2.47 14.51
CA GLN A 84 7.87 2.80 15.66
C GLN A 84 7.94 4.32 15.81
N THR A 85 7.06 4.86 16.64
CA THR A 85 7.08 6.27 17.01
C THR A 85 8.11 6.48 18.12
N ARG A 86 8.88 7.55 18.02
CA ARG A 86 9.65 8.06 19.17
C ARG A 86 8.65 8.58 20.21
N GLU A 87 8.97 8.40 21.48
CA GLU A 87 8.26 9.09 22.56
C GLU A 87 8.20 10.61 22.30
N PRO A 88 7.14 11.30 22.76
CA PRO A 88 7.07 12.75 22.65
C PRO A 88 8.35 13.41 23.17
N PHE A 89 8.78 14.48 22.52
CA PHE A 89 9.89 15.27 23.05
C PHE A 89 9.51 15.78 24.45
N PRO A 90 10.45 15.76 25.41
CA PRO A 90 10.20 16.34 26.72
C PRO A 90 9.88 17.83 26.56
N ILE A 91 9.09 18.36 27.47
CA ILE A 91 8.76 19.80 27.49
C ILE A 91 10.06 20.57 27.67
N SER A 92 10.37 21.47 26.74
CA SER A 92 11.49 22.39 26.88
C SER A 92 11.22 23.35 28.05
N LEU A 93 12.14 23.35 29.02
CA LEU A 93 12.16 24.30 30.12
C LEU A 93 12.91 25.60 29.75
N ASN A 94 13.56 25.62 28.58
CA ASN A 94 14.29 26.77 28.06
C ASN A 94 13.32 27.79 27.46
N LYS A 95 12.64 28.53 28.34
CA LYS A 95 11.74 29.62 27.97
C LYS A 95 12.34 30.94 28.49
N PRO A 96 12.88 31.80 27.60
CA PRO A 96 13.34 33.13 28.00
C PRO A 96 12.15 33.97 28.48
N LYS A 97 12.39 34.76 29.52
CA LYS A 97 11.47 35.72 30.15
C LYS A 97 11.75 37.15 29.70
N ASP A 98 12.98 37.44 29.30
CA ASP A 98 13.43 38.77 28.91
C ASP A 98 13.97 38.83 27.47
N ILE A 99 14.05 40.05 26.93
CA ILE A 99 14.54 40.30 25.56
C ILE A 99 16.04 39.96 25.50
N PHE A 100 16.44 39.23 24.45
CA PHE A 100 17.82 38.77 24.23
C PHE A 100 18.39 37.78 25.26
N GLU A 101 17.55 37.19 26.13
CA GLU A 101 18.01 36.17 27.09
C GLU A 101 18.48 34.87 26.41
N MET A 102 17.99 34.57 25.20
CA MET A 102 18.35 33.37 24.45
C MET A 102 18.46 33.65 22.95
N VAL A 103 19.59 33.27 22.36
CA VAL A 103 19.84 33.33 20.91
C VAL A 103 20.18 31.93 20.43
N HIS A 104 19.37 31.39 19.53
CA HIS A 104 19.65 30.12 18.85
C HIS A 104 20.33 30.40 17.51
N CYS A 105 21.51 29.81 17.31
CA CYS A 105 22.23 29.85 16.04
C CYS A 105 22.46 28.41 15.59
N ASP A 106 21.86 28.02 14.46
CA ASP A 106 22.17 26.76 13.81
C ASP A 106 23.23 26.98 12.73
N LEU A 107 24.26 26.13 12.71
CA LEU A 107 25.24 26.08 11.64
C LEU A 107 24.88 24.87 10.76
N TRP A 108 24.66 25.13 9.47
CA TRP A 108 24.50 24.08 8.46
C TRP A 108 25.72 24.16 7.54
N ASP A 109 26.42 23.03 7.39
CA ASP A 109 27.44 22.79 6.36
C ASP A 109 26.81 22.04 5.17
#